data_AF-B9XSK1-F1
#
_entry.id   AF-B9XSK1-F1
#
_cell.length_a   1.000
_cell.length_b   1.000
_cell.length_c   1.000
_cell.angle_alpha   90.00
_cell.angle_beta   90.00
_cell.angle_gamma   90.00
#
_symmetry.space_group_name_H-M   'P 1'
#
loop_
_entity.id
_entity.type
_entity.pdbx_description
1 polymer ?
#
loop_
_entity_poly.entity_id
_entity_poly.type
_entity_poly.pdbx_seq_one_letter_code
_entity_poly.pdbx_strand_id
1 'polypeptide(L)'
;MKLRSKGKQSGIAIVIVMVSIFVLSVIAGVFAFSMKVESRLAMNGYNETEMEWLGRSGVELGKYFLAQQLNIPGERYDSLNQKWAGGPGGTNDLLADLSLEDVHLGNGRFSVKIKDSERKFDINMAVNNDAVLQQALILAGVDASDVPTIIGSIQDWIDKDDNTHINGAESDYYQSLNPPYFAKNGPFDDVSELLFVKGVSPDIYWGPNSTNHPQTLFTT
;
A
#
# COMPACT_ATOMS: atom_id res chain seq x y z
N MET A 1 58.67 69.25 -18.59
CA MET A 1 57.26 68.82 -18.72
C MET A 1 57.25 67.30 -18.90
N LYS A 2 56.94 66.51 -17.86
CA LYS A 2 56.94 65.03 -17.91
C LYS A 2 55.50 64.55 -18.06
N LEU A 3 55.15 64.02 -19.22
CA LEU A 3 53.86 63.36 -19.46
C LEU A 3 53.88 61.96 -18.84
N ARG A 4 53.05 61.76 -17.81
CA ARG A 4 52.87 60.47 -17.14
C ARG A 4 51.88 59.63 -17.94
N SER A 5 52.33 58.50 -18.48
CA SER A 5 51.47 57.49 -19.10
C SER A 5 50.55 56.87 -18.04
N LYS A 6 49.22 56.99 -18.22
CA LYS A 6 48.21 56.34 -17.38
C LYS A 6 48.16 54.86 -17.80
N GLY A 7 48.69 53.97 -16.98
CA GLY A 7 48.62 52.53 -17.21
C GLY A 7 47.16 52.08 -17.34
N LYS A 8 46.84 51.42 -18.47
CA LYS A 8 45.56 50.72 -18.67
C LYS A 8 45.57 49.44 -17.81
N GLN A 9 45.08 49.54 -16.58
CA GLN A 9 44.50 48.44 -15.81
C GLN A 9 43.16 49.01 -15.29
N SER A 10 42.00 48.36 -15.39
CA SER A 10 41.69 47.02 -14.90
C SER A 10 40.34 46.55 -15.46
N GLY A 11 40.34 45.67 -16.48
CA GLY A 11 39.13 44.91 -16.86
C GLY A 11 39.14 43.49 -16.28
N ILE A 12 40.33 42.89 -16.19
CA ILE A 12 40.51 41.49 -15.77
C ILE A 12 40.15 41.25 -14.30
N ALA A 13 40.34 42.25 -13.44
CA ALA A 13 39.97 42.16 -12.02
C ALA A 13 38.46 41.98 -11.83
N ILE A 14 37.63 42.66 -12.64
CA ILE A 14 36.18 42.54 -12.59
C ILE A 14 35.74 41.14 -13.06
N VAL A 15 36.38 40.60 -14.10
CA VAL A 15 36.09 39.24 -14.59
C VAL A 15 36.42 38.20 -13.52
N ILE A 16 37.57 38.32 -12.85
CA ILE A 16 37.96 37.41 -11.76
C ILE A 16 36.95 37.48 -10.61
N VAL A 17 36.50 38.68 -10.23
CA VAL A 17 35.49 38.87 -9.17
C VAL A 17 34.15 38.26 -9.57
N MET A 18 33.68 38.48 -10.80
CA MET A 18 32.42 37.89 -11.28
C MET A 18 32.47 36.36 -11.30
N VAL A 19 33.58 35.77 -11.77
CA VAL A 19 33.75 34.30 -11.76
C VAL A 19 33.81 33.78 -10.33
N SER A 20 34.50 34.48 -9.42
CA SER A 20 34.60 34.09 -8.02
C SER A 20 33.22 34.12 -7.34
N ILE A 21 32.44 35.18 -7.56
CA ILE A 21 31.07 35.29 -7.04
C ILE A 21 30.18 34.21 -7.64
N PHE A 22 30.28 33.95 -8.94
CA PHE A 22 29.50 32.90 -9.60
C PHE A 22 29.77 31.52 -8.99
N VAL A 23 31.05 31.16 -8.81
CA VAL A 23 31.43 29.88 -8.18
C VAL A 23 30.94 29.79 -6.74
N LEU A 24 31.12 30.85 -5.95
CA LEU A 24 30.61 30.92 -4.57
C LEU A 24 29.09 30.77 -4.50
N SER A 25 28.36 31.42 -5.41
CA SER A 25 26.89 31.30 -5.50
C SER A 25 26.44 29.90 -5.86
N VAL A 26 27.12 29.22 -6.80
CA VAL A 26 26.81 27.82 -7.15
C VAL A 26 27.03 26.90 -5.95
N ILE A 27 28.17 27.02 -5.25
CA ILE A 27 28.46 26.20 -4.05
C ILE A 27 27.44 26.46 -2.95
N ALA A 28 27.12 27.72 -2.67
CA ALA A 28 26.12 28.09 -1.68
C ALA A 28 24.72 27.53 -2.03
N GLY A 29 24.35 27.56 -3.31
CA GLY A 29 23.10 26.98 -3.80
C GLY A 29 23.02 25.47 -3.60
N VAL A 30 24.10 24.74 -3.93
CA VAL A 30 24.19 23.28 -3.72
C VAL A 30 24.10 22.95 -2.23
N PHE A 31 24.83 23.67 -1.38
CA PHE A 31 24.81 23.46 0.07
C PHE A 31 23.42 23.71 0.68
N ALA A 32 22.74 24.78 0.25
CA ALA A 32 21.38 25.08 0.70
C ALA A 32 20.38 23.99 0.28
N PHE A 33 20.51 23.43 -0.92
CA PHE A 33 19.68 22.33 -1.37
C PHE A 33 19.91 21.05 -0.55
N SER A 34 21.16 20.66 -0.32
CA SER A 34 21.50 19.48 0.47
C SER A 34 20.99 19.59 1.92
N MET A 35 21.18 20.75 2.56
CA MET A 35 20.74 20.96 3.94
C MET A 35 19.22 20.93 4.09
N LYS A 36 18.46 21.37 3.07
CA LYS A 36 17.01 21.26 3.07
C LYS A 36 16.54 19.80 3.09
N VAL A 37 17.24 18.91 2.38
CA VAL A 37 16.93 17.47 2.36
C VAL A 37 17.27 16.85 3.71
N GLU A 38 18.47 17.11 4.24
CA GLU A 38 18.91 16.60 5.54
C GLU A 38 18.01 17.07 6.68
N SER A 39 17.63 18.36 6.69
CA SER A 39 16.72 18.90 7.70
C SER A 39 15.34 18.24 7.66
N ARG A 40 14.81 17.92 6.46
CA ARG A 40 13.56 17.18 6.31
C ARG A 40 13.68 15.74 6.80
N LEU A 41 14.78 15.05 6.47
CA LEU A 41 15.02 13.69 6.94
C LEU A 41 15.19 13.63 8.46
N ALA A 42 15.93 14.58 9.03
CA ALA A 42 16.11 14.69 10.48
C ALA A 42 14.78 14.97 11.19
N MET A 43 13.94 15.86 10.64
CA MET A 43 12.60 16.13 11.18
C MET A 43 11.69 14.90 11.08
N ASN A 44 11.72 14.20 9.95
CA ASN A 44 10.93 12.98 9.75
C ASN A 44 11.37 11.88 10.74
N GLY A 45 12.67 11.63 10.87
CA GLY A 45 13.20 10.64 11.79
C GLY A 45 12.96 11.00 13.26
N TYR A 46 12.98 12.29 13.62
CA TYR A 46 12.63 12.73 14.97
C TYR A 46 11.15 12.47 15.29
N ASN A 47 10.25 12.66 14.33
CA ASN A 47 8.80 12.47 14.53
C ASN A 47 8.33 11.03 14.28
N GLU A 48 9.17 10.16 13.72
CA GLU A 48 8.79 8.80 13.29
C GLU A 48 8.19 7.99 14.45
N THR A 49 8.86 8.01 15.61
CA THR A 49 8.37 7.31 16.80
C THR A 49 7.03 7.86 17.27
N GLU A 50 6.85 9.17 17.33
CA GLU A 50 5.58 9.79 17.74
C GLU A 50 4.45 9.42 16.76
N MET A 51 4.72 9.44 15.46
CA MET A 51 3.76 9.05 14.43
C MET A 51 3.39 7.57 14.50
N GLU A 52 4.35 6.69 14.80
CA GLU A 52 4.09 5.26 15.00
C GLU A 52 3.17 5.04 16.22
N TRP A 53 3.48 5.66 17.36
CA TRP A 53 2.65 5.55 18.57
C TRP A 53 1.27 6.18 18.39
N LEU A 54 1.16 7.25 17.61
CA LEU A 54 -0.11 7.85 17.22
C LEU A 54 -0.94 6.85 16.39
N GLY A 55 -0.32 6.17 15.42
CA GLY A 55 -0.96 5.12 14.63
C GLY A 55 -1.42 3.93 15.49
N ARG A 56 -0.57 3.46 16.42
CA ARG A 56 -0.92 2.39 17.37
C ARG A 56 -2.08 2.79 18.28
N SER A 57 -2.12 4.05 18.70
CA SER A 57 -3.23 4.60 19.49
C SER A 57 -4.55 4.58 18.70
N GLY A 58 -4.51 4.81 17.38
CA GLY A 58 -5.67 4.62 16.51
C GLY A 58 -6.17 3.18 16.46
N VAL A 59 -5.28 2.19 16.45
CA VAL A 59 -5.66 0.77 16.54
C VAL A 59 -6.36 0.46 17.87
N GLU A 60 -5.82 0.93 18.98
CA GLU A 60 -6.43 0.72 20.29
C GLU A 60 -7.79 1.43 20.43
N LEU A 61 -7.92 2.65 19.88
CA LEU A 61 -9.21 3.33 19.79
C LEU A 61 -10.21 2.51 18.97
N GLY A 62 -9.79 1.97 17.82
CA GLY A 62 -10.64 1.11 16.99
C GLY A 62 -11.12 -0.14 17.72
N LYS A 63 -10.23 -0.83 18.45
CA LYS A 63 -10.59 -2.00 19.28
C LYS A 63 -11.58 -1.63 20.38
N TYR A 64 -11.30 -0.54 21.11
CA TYR A 64 -12.21 -0.03 22.14
C TYR A 64 -13.59 0.29 21.56
N PHE A 65 -13.63 0.97 20.41
CA PHE A 65 -14.86 1.32 19.72
C PHE A 65 -15.70 0.09 19.40
N LEU A 66 -15.12 -0.93 18.77
CA LEU A 66 -15.81 -2.17 18.43
C LEU A 66 -16.26 -2.95 19.67
N ALA A 67 -15.43 -3.01 20.72
CA ALA A 67 -15.80 -3.65 21.97
C ALA A 67 -17.02 -2.98 22.62
N GLN A 68 -17.11 -1.65 22.56
CA GLN A 68 -18.25 -0.91 23.09
C GLN A 68 -19.48 -1.01 22.20
N GLN A 69 -19.32 -1.11 20.88
CA GLN A 69 -20.41 -1.36 19.95
C GLN A 69 -21.15 -2.66 20.31
N LEU A 70 -20.43 -3.74 20.61
CA LEU A 70 -21.00 -5.03 21.02
C LEU A 70 -21.77 -4.96 22.36
N ASN A 71 -21.50 -3.95 23.19
CA ASN A 71 -22.19 -3.72 24.46
C ASN A 71 -23.50 -2.95 24.30
N ILE A 72 -23.80 -2.39 23.12
CA ILE A 72 -25.05 -1.66 22.87
C ILE A 72 -26.22 -2.66 22.78
N PRO A 73 -27.24 -2.55 23.65
CA PRO A 73 -28.39 -3.44 23.61
C PRO A 73 -29.12 -3.31 22.27
N GLY A 74 -29.39 -4.44 21.60
CA GLY A 74 -30.08 -4.46 20.31
C GLY A 74 -29.17 -4.34 19.09
N GLU A 75 -27.86 -4.11 19.27
CA GLU A 75 -26.88 -3.99 18.17
C GLU A 75 -25.79 -5.08 18.22
N ARG A 76 -26.13 -6.28 18.70
CA ARG A 76 -25.22 -7.45 18.70
C ARG A 76 -25.12 -8.13 17.33
N TYR A 77 -24.87 -7.33 16.32
CA TYR A 77 -24.66 -7.73 14.94
C TYR A 77 -23.71 -6.73 14.29
N ASP A 78 -23.06 -7.08 13.18
CA ASP A 78 -22.21 -6.16 12.44
C ASP A 78 -22.89 -5.71 11.15
N SER A 79 -22.96 -4.41 10.91
CA SER A 79 -23.61 -3.87 9.71
C SER A 79 -23.14 -2.45 9.34
N LEU A 80 -23.31 -2.10 8.07
CA LEU A 80 -22.96 -0.79 7.51
C LEU A 80 -23.71 0.39 8.13
N ASN A 81 -24.85 0.16 8.79
CA ASN A 81 -25.62 1.22 9.44
C ASN A 81 -25.04 1.65 10.80
N GLN A 82 -24.07 0.91 11.33
CA GLN A 82 -23.44 1.20 12.62
C GLN A 82 -22.35 2.25 12.47
N LYS A 83 -22.05 2.93 13.59
CA LYS A 83 -21.16 4.09 13.60
C LYS A 83 -19.72 3.75 13.17
N TRP A 84 -19.22 2.56 13.50
CA TRP A 84 -17.88 2.11 13.08
C TRP A 84 -17.72 2.08 11.55
N ALA A 85 -18.82 1.87 10.82
CA ALA A 85 -18.87 1.79 9.37
C ALA A 85 -19.24 3.11 8.68
N GLY A 86 -19.38 4.20 9.45
CA GLY A 86 -19.85 5.51 8.97
C GLY A 86 -21.37 5.63 8.87
N GLY A 87 -22.12 4.68 9.43
CA GLY A 87 -23.57 4.80 9.57
C GLY A 87 -23.98 5.83 10.63
N PRO A 88 -25.26 6.23 10.66
CA PRO A 88 -25.75 7.28 11.56
C PRO A 88 -25.59 6.92 13.05
N GLY A 89 -25.56 5.62 13.39
CA GLY A 89 -25.54 5.14 14.77
C GLY A 89 -26.78 5.59 15.58
N GLY A 90 -26.85 5.19 16.85
CA GLY A 90 -27.83 5.75 17.77
C GLY A 90 -27.34 7.06 18.39
N THR A 91 -28.23 8.04 18.51
CA THR A 91 -27.94 9.38 19.03
C THR A 91 -27.87 9.45 20.56
N ASN A 92 -28.26 8.38 21.26
CA ASN A 92 -28.26 8.28 22.73
C ASN A 92 -27.39 7.13 23.25
N ASP A 93 -26.46 6.65 22.43
CA ASP A 93 -25.63 5.50 22.77
C ASP A 93 -24.28 5.91 23.36
N LEU A 94 -23.62 4.96 24.02
CA LEU A 94 -22.31 5.11 24.67
C LEU A 94 -21.22 5.66 23.73
N LEU A 95 -21.41 5.53 22.42
CA LEU A 95 -20.48 5.94 21.39
C LEU A 95 -20.81 7.28 20.74
N ALA A 96 -21.92 7.96 21.12
CA ALA A 96 -22.38 9.18 20.45
C ALA A 96 -21.30 10.27 20.39
N ASP A 97 -20.57 10.48 21.49
CA ASP A 97 -19.54 11.51 21.61
C ASP A 97 -18.14 11.07 21.13
N LEU A 98 -17.95 9.78 20.81
CA LEU A 98 -16.66 9.27 20.35
C LEU A 98 -16.50 9.47 18.84
N SER A 99 -15.46 10.20 18.43
CA SER A 99 -15.08 10.39 17.03
C SER A 99 -13.98 9.41 16.63
N LEU A 100 -14.05 8.89 15.39
CA LEU A 100 -12.96 8.17 14.73
C LEU A 100 -12.21 9.06 13.72
N GLU A 101 -12.66 10.30 13.52
CA GLU A 101 -12.08 11.27 12.58
C GLU A 101 -11.42 12.43 13.33
N ASP A 102 -10.27 12.87 12.80
CA ASP A 102 -9.43 13.97 13.31
C ASP A 102 -9.26 13.98 14.84
N VAL A 103 -8.92 12.82 15.42
CA VAL A 103 -8.71 12.68 16.86
C VAL A 103 -7.37 13.28 17.25
N HIS A 104 -7.39 14.33 18.08
CA HIS A 104 -6.20 14.97 18.62
C HIS A 104 -5.61 14.16 19.78
N LEU A 105 -4.32 13.84 19.70
CA LEU A 105 -3.57 13.20 20.79
C LEU A 105 -2.14 13.75 20.82
N GLY A 106 -1.78 14.40 21.93
CA GLY A 106 -0.49 15.08 22.05
C GLY A 106 -0.34 16.17 21.00
N ASN A 107 0.74 16.12 20.21
CA ASN A 107 1.00 17.07 19.13
C ASN A 107 0.47 16.58 17.76
N GLY A 108 -0.11 15.39 17.71
CA GLY A 108 -0.57 14.72 16.50
C GLY A 108 -2.09 14.65 16.38
N ARG A 109 -2.54 14.28 15.19
CA ARG A 109 -3.93 13.91 14.90
C ARG A 109 -3.97 12.64 14.08
N PHE A 110 -4.93 11.78 14.35
CA PHE A 110 -5.12 10.55 13.58
C PHE A 110 -6.60 10.35 13.24
N SER A 111 -6.86 9.45 12.31
CA SER A 111 -8.21 9.01 11.97
C SER A 111 -8.21 7.51 11.77
N VAL A 112 -9.31 6.88 12.13
CA VAL A 112 -9.47 5.43 12.12
C VAL A 112 -10.60 5.09 11.16
N LYS A 113 -10.30 4.25 10.18
CA LYS A 113 -11.31 3.72 9.26
C LYS A 113 -11.37 2.21 9.41
N ILE A 114 -12.50 1.72 9.88
CA ILE A 114 -12.74 0.30 10.05
C ILE A 114 -13.45 -0.21 8.79
N LYS A 115 -12.99 -1.36 8.28
CA LYS A 115 -13.60 -2.06 7.16
C LYS A 115 -13.78 -3.51 7.55
N ASP A 116 -14.99 -3.99 7.40
CA ASP A 116 -15.33 -5.39 7.56
C ASP A 116 -14.85 -6.18 6.34
N SER A 117 -13.99 -7.16 6.60
CA SER A 117 -13.38 -8.02 5.58
C SER A 117 -14.20 -9.28 5.30
N GLU A 118 -15.17 -9.64 6.15
CA GLU A 118 -16.07 -10.79 5.94
C GLU A 118 -17.08 -10.56 4.79
N ARG A 119 -17.13 -9.32 4.27
CA ARG A 119 -17.87 -9.00 3.03
C ARG A 119 -17.22 -9.53 1.77
N LYS A 120 -15.98 -9.97 1.88
CA LYS A 120 -15.22 -10.56 0.79
C LYS A 120 -15.17 -12.07 0.99
N PHE A 121 -15.06 -12.80 -0.11
CA PHE A 121 -14.80 -14.23 -0.04
C PHE A 121 -13.38 -14.47 0.48
N ASP A 122 -13.25 -15.32 1.49
CA ASP A 122 -11.95 -15.77 1.98
C ASP A 122 -11.34 -16.76 0.98
N ILE A 123 -10.23 -16.36 0.36
CA ILE A 123 -9.53 -17.16 -0.65
C ILE A 123 -9.03 -18.49 -0.08
N ASN A 124 -8.74 -18.56 1.23
CA ASN A 124 -8.31 -19.80 1.86
C ASN A 124 -9.43 -20.86 1.91
N MET A 125 -10.68 -20.48 1.66
CA MET A 125 -11.79 -21.42 1.51
C MET A 125 -11.85 -22.08 0.12
N ALA A 126 -10.99 -21.67 -0.83
CA ALA A 126 -10.97 -22.20 -2.21
C ALA A 126 -10.75 -23.71 -2.28
N VAL A 127 -10.02 -24.30 -1.33
CA VAL A 127 -9.79 -25.76 -1.26
C VAL A 127 -11.09 -26.56 -1.13
N ASN A 128 -12.14 -25.96 -0.56
CA ASN A 128 -13.40 -26.65 -0.29
C ASN A 128 -14.59 -26.07 -1.08
N ASN A 129 -14.39 -25.06 -1.94
CA ASN A 129 -15.48 -24.35 -2.61
C ASN A 129 -15.10 -23.70 -3.94
N ASP A 130 -14.97 -24.54 -4.96
CA ASP A 130 -14.57 -24.15 -6.31
C ASP A 130 -15.61 -23.29 -7.01
N ALA A 131 -16.90 -23.49 -6.72
CA ALA A 131 -18.00 -22.84 -7.43
C ALA A 131 -17.99 -21.31 -7.25
N VAL A 132 -17.67 -20.83 -6.06
CA VAL A 132 -17.61 -19.39 -5.79
C VAL A 132 -16.40 -18.76 -6.47
N LEU A 133 -15.24 -19.43 -6.42
CA LEU A 133 -14.02 -18.95 -7.07
C LEU A 133 -14.16 -18.95 -8.60
N GLN A 134 -14.77 -20.00 -9.17
CA GLN A 134 -15.11 -20.07 -10.58
C GLN A 134 -15.99 -18.88 -11.00
N GLN A 135 -17.07 -18.61 -10.26
CA GLN A 135 -17.95 -17.49 -10.58
C GLN A 135 -17.21 -16.14 -10.45
N ALA A 136 -16.33 -15.99 -9.46
CA ALA A 136 -15.54 -14.79 -9.28
C ALA A 136 -14.57 -14.55 -10.46
N LEU A 137 -13.89 -15.60 -10.94
CA LEU A 137 -12.99 -15.52 -12.09
C LEU A 137 -13.74 -15.18 -13.39
N ILE A 138 -14.93 -15.75 -13.59
CA ILE A 138 -15.80 -15.41 -14.73
C ILE A 138 -16.20 -13.92 -14.67
N LEU A 139 -16.59 -13.42 -13.50
CA LEU A 139 -16.92 -12.00 -13.30
C LEU A 139 -15.71 -11.08 -13.47
N ALA A 140 -14.50 -11.58 -13.18
CA ALA A 140 -13.24 -10.88 -13.44
C ALA A 140 -12.85 -10.88 -14.94
N GLY A 141 -13.58 -11.60 -15.80
CA GLY A 141 -13.34 -11.63 -17.24
C GLY A 141 -12.30 -12.66 -17.70
N VAL A 142 -12.01 -13.67 -16.88
CA VAL A 142 -11.11 -14.78 -17.23
C VAL A 142 -11.76 -15.68 -18.28
N ASP A 143 -10.98 -16.15 -19.26
CA ASP A 143 -11.45 -17.13 -20.24
C ASP A 143 -11.83 -18.44 -19.53
N ALA A 144 -12.97 -19.03 -19.92
CA ALA A 144 -13.43 -20.29 -19.37
C ALA A 144 -12.41 -21.44 -19.53
N SER A 145 -11.50 -21.37 -20.51
CA SER A 145 -10.40 -22.34 -20.65
C SER A 145 -9.35 -22.25 -19.55
N ASP A 146 -9.14 -21.06 -18.99
CA ASP A 146 -8.06 -20.79 -18.04
C ASP A 146 -8.52 -20.96 -16.58
N VAL A 147 -9.83 -20.84 -16.34
CA VAL A 147 -10.44 -20.98 -15.02
C VAL A 147 -10.03 -22.27 -14.29
N PRO A 148 -10.08 -23.48 -14.91
CA PRO A 148 -9.67 -24.71 -14.22
C PRO A 148 -8.19 -24.70 -13.80
N THR A 149 -7.33 -24.12 -14.63
CA THR A 149 -5.89 -23.99 -14.35
C THR A 149 -5.65 -23.09 -13.15
N ILE A 150 -6.33 -21.94 -13.09
CA ILE A 150 -6.19 -20.97 -11.99
C ILE A 150 -6.72 -21.57 -10.69
N ILE A 151 -7.89 -22.22 -10.72
CA ILE A 151 -8.46 -22.86 -9.52
C ILE A 151 -7.53 -23.95 -9.00
N GLY A 152 -7.09 -24.87 -9.85
CA GLY A 152 -6.17 -25.94 -9.44
C GLY A 152 -4.84 -25.39 -8.90
N SER A 153 -4.30 -24.33 -9.51
CA SER A 153 -3.06 -23.70 -9.05
C SER A 153 -3.23 -22.97 -7.71
N ILE A 154 -4.41 -22.42 -7.42
CA ILE A 154 -4.74 -21.82 -6.11
C ILE A 154 -4.88 -22.92 -5.05
N GLN A 155 -5.46 -24.07 -5.40
CA GLN A 155 -5.60 -25.21 -4.49
C GLN A 155 -4.23 -25.80 -4.12
N ASP A 156 -3.38 -26.10 -5.11
CA ASP A 156 -1.99 -26.54 -4.91
C ASP A 156 -1.19 -25.53 -4.07
N TRP A 157 -1.42 -24.22 -4.25
CA TRP A 157 -0.74 -23.22 -3.41
C TRP A 157 -1.09 -23.31 -1.92
N ILE A 158 -2.33 -23.71 -1.60
CA ILE A 158 -2.87 -23.73 -0.23
C ILE A 158 -2.65 -25.07 0.47
N ASP A 159 -2.77 -26.17 -0.27
CA ASP A 159 -2.70 -27.50 0.31
C ASP A 159 -1.29 -27.81 0.85
N LYS A 160 -1.12 -28.91 1.60
CA LYS A 160 0.15 -29.17 2.30
C LYS A 160 1.07 -30.14 1.58
N ASP A 161 0.58 -30.78 0.54
CA ASP A 161 1.35 -31.80 -0.15
C ASP A 161 2.04 -31.20 -1.37
N ASP A 162 2.68 -32.05 -2.19
CA ASP A 162 3.34 -31.61 -3.43
C ASP A 162 2.71 -32.33 -4.63
N ASN A 163 1.49 -32.88 -4.48
CA ASN A 163 0.80 -33.56 -5.57
C ASN A 163 0.03 -32.55 -6.41
N THR A 164 0.51 -32.32 -7.63
CA THR A 164 -0.16 -31.38 -8.54
C THR A 164 -1.56 -31.85 -8.90
N HIS A 165 -2.56 -31.00 -8.63
CA HIS A 165 -3.93 -31.22 -9.11
C HIS A 165 -4.02 -31.18 -10.64
N ILE A 166 -5.14 -31.66 -11.19
CA ILE A 166 -5.40 -31.59 -12.63
C ILE A 166 -5.43 -30.11 -13.05
N ASN A 167 -4.55 -29.74 -13.99
CA ASN A 167 -4.30 -28.37 -14.46
C ASN A 167 -3.68 -27.42 -13.41
N GLY A 168 -3.29 -27.92 -12.25
CA GLY A 168 -2.65 -27.14 -11.20
C GLY A 168 -1.19 -26.79 -11.47
N ALA A 169 -0.52 -26.37 -10.41
CA ALA A 169 0.91 -26.13 -10.37
C ALA A 169 1.44 -26.19 -8.94
N GLU A 170 2.44 -27.05 -8.77
CA GLU A 170 3.19 -27.22 -7.53
C GLU A 170 4.61 -26.64 -7.63
N SER A 171 5.39 -26.85 -6.58
CA SER A 171 6.81 -26.49 -6.50
C SER A 171 7.63 -26.86 -7.75
N ASP A 172 7.35 -27.99 -8.41
CA ASP A 172 8.02 -28.39 -9.66
C ASP A 172 7.81 -27.36 -10.80
N TYR A 173 6.62 -26.77 -10.90
CA TYR A 173 6.33 -25.71 -11.86
C TYR A 173 7.03 -24.41 -11.47
N TYR A 174 6.88 -23.97 -10.21
CA TYR A 174 7.39 -22.66 -9.77
C TYR A 174 8.93 -22.60 -9.75
N GLN A 175 9.60 -23.73 -9.51
CA GLN A 175 11.06 -23.82 -9.62
C GLN A 175 11.58 -23.77 -11.06
N SER A 176 10.72 -23.97 -12.06
CA SER A 176 11.08 -23.79 -13.46
C SER A 176 11.08 -22.33 -13.92
N LEU A 177 10.51 -21.43 -13.11
CA LEU A 177 10.40 -20.00 -13.40
C LEU A 177 11.72 -19.25 -13.12
N ASN A 178 11.79 -17.99 -13.57
CA ASN A 178 12.93 -17.11 -13.33
C ASN A 178 12.47 -15.77 -12.72
N PRO A 179 12.80 -15.47 -11.45
CA PRO A 179 13.54 -16.32 -10.51
C PRO A 179 12.72 -17.55 -10.05
N PRO A 180 13.37 -18.68 -9.72
CA PRO A 180 12.68 -19.86 -9.21
C PRO A 180 12.23 -19.65 -7.77
N TYR A 181 11.07 -20.20 -7.42
CA TYR A 181 10.52 -20.22 -6.06
C TYR A 181 9.70 -21.49 -5.81
N PHE A 182 9.31 -21.73 -4.55
CA PHE A 182 8.49 -22.86 -4.14
C PHE A 182 7.02 -22.45 -4.04
N ALA A 183 6.13 -23.42 -4.22
CA ALA A 183 4.76 -23.26 -3.74
C ALA A 183 4.78 -23.08 -2.22
N LYS A 184 3.80 -22.36 -1.68
CA LYS A 184 3.77 -22.04 -0.24
C LYS A 184 3.39 -23.25 0.61
N ASN A 185 2.56 -24.11 0.05
CA ASN A 185 1.94 -25.27 0.68
C ASN A 185 1.24 -24.89 2.01
N GLY A 186 0.47 -23.81 1.95
CA GLY A 186 -0.19 -23.24 3.12
C GLY A 186 -1.09 -22.04 2.80
N PRO A 187 -1.87 -21.58 3.79
CA PRO A 187 -2.83 -20.50 3.57
C PRO A 187 -2.15 -19.20 3.14
N PHE A 188 -2.88 -18.41 2.35
CA PHE A 188 -2.56 -17.03 2.01
C PHE A 188 -2.48 -16.18 3.29
N ASP A 189 -1.35 -15.50 3.50
CA ASP A 189 -1.20 -14.48 4.54
C ASP A 189 -1.67 -13.11 4.01
N ASP A 190 -1.42 -12.86 2.72
CA ASP A 190 -1.87 -11.68 2.00
C ASP A 190 -2.45 -12.05 0.63
N VAL A 191 -3.51 -11.34 0.22
CA VAL A 191 -4.20 -11.60 -1.06
C VAL A 191 -3.26 -11.35 -2.25
N SER A 192 -2.26 -10.47 -2.13
CA SER A 192 -1.28 -10.20 -3.18
C SER A 192 -0.41 -11.39 -3.55
N GLU A 193 -0.32 -12.42 -2.69
CA GLU A 193 0.37 -13.66 -3.04
C GLU A 193 -0.28 -14.36 -4.25
N LEU A 194 -1.55 -14.06 -4.57
CA LEU A 194 -2.18 -14.54 -5.80
C LEU A 194 -1.39 -14.19 -7.06
N LEU A 195 -0.60 -13.11 -7.06
CA LEU A 195 0.26 -12.73 -8.19
C LEU A 195 1.41 -13.73 -8.45
N PHE A 196 1.72 -14.61 -7.49
CA PHE A 196 2.70 -15.68 -7.67
C PHE A 196 2.08 -17.00 -8.16
N VAL A 197 0.75 -17.09 -8.13
CA VAL A 197 0.02 -18.30 -8.54
C VAL A 197 -0.07 -18.36 -10.06
N LYS A 198 0.16 -19.55 -10.61
CA LYS A 198 0.08 -19.78 -12.05
C LYS A 198 -1.29 -19.36 -12.62
N GLY A 199 -1.25 -18.62 -13.72
CA GLY A 199 -2.45 -18.17 -14.44
C GLY A 199 -3.11 -16.91 -13.89
N VAL A 200 -2.70 -16.42 -12.71
CA VAL A 200 -3.19 -15.13 -12.19
C VAL A 200 -2.34 -13.99 -12.76
N SER A 201 -2.90 -13.28 -13.73
CA SER A 201 -2.27 -12.06 -14.24
C SER A 201 -2.58 -10.84 -13.35
N PRO A 202 -1.77 -9.77 -13.42
CA PRO A 202 -2.10 -8.51 -12.76
C PRO A 202 -3.49 -7.96 -13.14
N ASP A 203 -3.91 -8.16 -14.39
CA ASP A 203 -5.24 -7.72 -14.86
C ASP A 203 -6.38 -8.53 -14.20
N ILE A 204 -6.17 -9.82 -13.94
CA ILE A 204 -7.12 -10.65 -13.18
C ILE A 204 -7.14 -10.23 -11.71
N TYR A 205 -5.96 -10.01 -11.11
CA TYR A 205 -5.82 -9.64 -9.70
C TYR A 205 -6.45 -8.28 -9.37
N TRP A 206 -6.16 -7.26 -10.19
CA TRP A 206 -6.73 -5.92 -9.99
C TRP A 206 -8.14 -5.78 -10.55
N GLY A 207 -8.51 -6.65 -11.49
CA GLY A 207 -9.78 -6.64 -12.19
C GLY A 207 -9.84 -5.59 -13.30
N PRO A 208 -10.81 -5.73 -14.23
CA PRO A 208 -10.81 -4.97 -15.46
C PRO A 208 -11.16 -3.48 -15.33
N ASN A 209 -11.72 -3.07 -14.19
CA ASN A 209 -12.13 -1.70 -13.90
C ASN A 209 -11.20 -0.99 -12.91
N SER A 210 -9.99 -1.50 -12.67
CA SER A 210 -9.05 -0.87 -11.74
C SER A 210 -8.52 0.45 -12.29
N THR A 211 -8.76 1.55 -11.58
CA THR A 211 -8.19 2.87 -11.92
C THR A 211 -6.71 2.97 -11.58
N ASN A 212 -6.18 2.03 -10.78
CA ASN A 212 -4.81 2.03 -10.27
C ASN A 212 -3.90 1.05 -11.02
N HIS A 213 -4.43 0.30 -11.99
CA HIS A 213 -3.67 -0.60 -12.86
C HIS A 213 -4.11 -0.40 -14.31
N PRO A 214 -3.28 0.19 -15.19
CA PRO A 214 -3.63 0.30 -16.59
C PRO A 214 -3.70 -1.11 -17.20
N GLN A 215 -4.82 -1.44 -17.85
CA GLN A 215 -4.98 -2.74 -18.51
C GLN A 215 -3.88 -2.96 -19.54
N THR A 216 -3.30 -4.16 -19.57
CA THR A 216 -2.35 -4.51 -20.62
C THR A 216 -3.09 -4.79 -21.93
N LEU A 217 -3.28 -3.76 -22.76
CA LEU A 217 -4.05 -3.86 -24.01
C LEU A 217 -3.36 -4.64 -25.13
N PHE A 218 -2.22 -5.30 -24.89
CA PHE A 218 -1.50 -6.06 -25.90
C PHE A 218 -0.73 -7.25 -25.30
N THR A 219 -1.14 -8.46 -25.68
CA THR A 219 -0.29 -9.66 -25.68
C THR A 219 -0.36 -10.28 -27.08
N THR A 220 0.74 -10.16 -27.82
CA THR A 220 1.10 -11.05 -28.94
C THR A 220 1.79 -12.29 -28.41
#